data_AF-A0AAP2HDT4-F1
#
_entry.id   AF-A0AAP2HDT4-F1
#
_cell.length_a   1.000
_cell.length_b   1.000
_cell.length_c   1.000
_cell.angle_alpha   90.00
_cell.angle_beta   90.00
_cell.angle_gamma   90.00
#
_symmetry.space_group_name_H-M   'P 1'
#
loop_
_entity.id
_entity.type
_entity.pdbx_description
1 polymer ?
#
loop_
_entity_poly.entity_id
_entity_poly.type
_entity_poly.pdbx_seq_one_letter_code
_entity_poly.pdbx_strand_id
1 'polypeptide(L)'
;MSTVEPVKLFSELKEETFRRQLSNSENFDRSILTYASGALALSLGFLKDFVPLTRAAHAYLLYGSWLLFALCITLTIASYLLAQLALKRHLEIADDYYLKQNTSAWGSPNTPALLTEIFNWASGSAFCLAVFLTTAFIAINAKEASMSFNKDDKGPRPNVKIIIDDGVRKAAGVPPMTRIPGATPPIVPSKPETPAQPTPEKPRKD
;
A
#
# COMPACT_ATOMS: atom_id res chain seq x y z
N MET A 1 -48.31 -25.36 -16.89
CA MET A 1 -47.62 -24.20 -16.30
C MET A 1 -46.14 -24.57 -16.24
N SER A 2 -45.30 -23.84 -16.96
CA SER A 2 -44.06 -24.36 -17.56
C SER A 2 -42.89 -24.51 -16.57
N THR A 3 -42.20 -25.65 -16.62
CA THR A 3 -40.91 -25.91 -15.94
C THR A 3 -39.74 -25.08 -16.51
N VAL A 4 -39.98 -24.28 -17.55
CA VAL A 4 -38.98 -23.49 -18.27
C VAL A 4 -38.59 -22.22 -17.51
N GLU A 5 -39.51 -21.63 -16.74
CA GLU A 5 -39.28 -20.36 -16.04
C GLU A 5 -38.23 -20.47 -14.91
N PRO A 6 -38.27 -21.51 -14.02
CA PRO A 6 -37.27 -21.65 -12.97
C PRO A 6 -35.87 -21.96 -13.52
N VAL A 7 -35.77 -22.75 -14.60
CA VAL A 7 -34.49 -23.10 -15.25
C VAL A 7 -33.87 -21.86 -15.88
N LYS A 8 -34.67 -21.04 -16.55
CA LYS A 8 -34.21 -19.79 -17.15
C LYS A 8 -33.71 -18.81 -16.08
N LEU A 9 -34.50 -18.59 -15.03
CA LEU A 9 -34.11 -17.72 -13.91
C LEU A 9 -32.80 -18.18 -13.25
N PHE A 10 -32.64 -19.49 -13.02
CA PHE A 10 -31.42 -20.06 -12.48
C PHE A 10 -30.21 -19.87 -13.41
N SER A 11 -30.40 -20.05 -14.73
CA SER A 11 -29.33 -19.85 -15.71
C SER A 11 -28.85 -18.41 -15.78
N GLU A 12 -29.78 -17.44 -15.74
CA GLU A 12 -29.47 -16.01 -15.72
C GLU A 12 -28.73 -15.62 -14.43
N LEU A 13 -29.20 -16.11 -13.27
CA LEU A 13 -28.52 -15.91 -11.98
C LEU A 13 -27.10 -16.48 -11.99
N LYS A 14 -26.91 -17.67 -12.58
CA LYS A 14 -25.61 -18.33 -12.68
C LYS A 14 -24.66 -17.53 -13.58
N GLU A 15 -25.12 -17.08 -14.74
CA GLU A 15 -24.33 -16.24 -15.65
C GLU A 15 -23.94 -14.91 -14.99
N GLU A 16 -24.89 -14.26 -14.31
CA GLU A 16 -24.63 -13.02 -13.58
C GLU A 16 -23.60 -13.23 -12.46
N THR A 17 -23.70 -14.33 -11.72
CA THR A 17 -22.74 -14.69 -10.66
C THR A 17 -21.35 -14.90 -11.25
N PHE A 18 -21.22 -15.63 -12.35
CA PHE A 18 -19.92 -15.83 -13.01
C PHE A 18 -19.33 -14.54 -13.56
N ARG A 19 -20.15 -13.68 -14.17
CA ARG A 19 -19.70 -12.36 -14.64
C ARG A 19 -19.17 -11.51 -13.50
N ARG A 20 -19.84 -11.51 -12.34
CA ARG A 20 -19.37 -10.82 -11.13
C ARG A 20 -18.06 -11.42 -10.61
N GLN A 21 -17.95 -12.73 -10.54
CA GLN A 21 -16.73 -13.41 -10.09
C GLN A 21 -15.54 -13.08 -10.98
N LEU A 22 -15.72 -13.13 -12.30
CA LEU A 22 -14.69 -12.77 -13.27
C LEU A 22 -14.23 -11.33 -13.09
N SER A 23 -15.17 -10.38 -13.08
CA SER A 23 -14.85 -8.96 -12.89
C SER A 23 -14.17 -8.71 -11.54
N ASN A 24 -14.60 -9.39 -10.47
CA ASN A 24 -13.98 -9.24 -9.16
C ASN A 24 -12.54 -9.79 -9.15
N SER A 25 -12.28 -10.92 -9.81
CA SER A 25 -10.94 -11.48 -9.95
C SER A 25 -10.01 -10.55 -10.74
N GLU A 26 -10.48 -10.02 -11.87
CA GLU A 26 -9.70 -9.09 -12.69
C GLU A 26 -9.39 -7.79 -11.96
N ASN A 27 -10.37 -7.24 -11.23
CA ASN A 27 -10.17 -6.05 -10.40
C ASN A 27 -9.19 -6.32 -9.25
N PHE A 28 -9.29 -7.48 -8.61
CA PHE A 28 -8.38 -7.89 -7.53
C PHE A 28 -6.93 -7.98 -8.03
N ASP A 29 -6.69 -8.66 -9.15
CA ASP A 29 -5.35 -8.78 -9.75
C ASP A 29 -4.78 -7.41 -10.12
N ARG A 30 -5.62 -6.53 -10.69
CA ARG A 30 -5.22 -5.17 -11.04
C ARG A 30 -4.85 -4.35 -9.81
N SER A 31 -5.63 -4.46 -8.74
CA SER A 31 -5.33 -3.84 -7.46
C SER A 31 -4.00 -4.36 -6.90
N ILE A 32 -3.79 -5.68 -6.86
CA ILE A 32 -2.54 -6.28 -6.39
C ILE A 32 -1.35 -5.73 -7.18
N LEU A 33 -1.38 -5.79 -8.51
CA LEU A 33 -0.26 -5.32 -9.35
C LEU A 33 0.03 -3.84 -9.13
N THR A 34 -1.01 -3.02 -9.04
CA THR A 34 -0.89 -1.57 -8.83
C THR A 34 -0.26 -1.28 -7.47
N TYR A 35 -0.79 -1.89 -6.40
CA TYR A 35 -0.30 -1.65 -5.05
C TYR A 35 1.09 -2.26 -4.84
N ALA A 36 1.38 -3.45 -5.35
CA ALA A 36 2.69 -4.08 -5.25
C ALA A 36 3.76 -3.24 -5.96
N SER A 37 3.48 -2.78 -7.18
CA SER A 37 4.40 -1.93 -7.95
C SER A 37 4.62 -0.58 -7.28
N GLY A 38 3.54 0.06 -6.80
CA GLY A 38 3.61 1.32 -6.08
C GLY A 38 4.38 1.21 -4.77
N ALA A 39 4.11 0.16 -3.97
CA ALA A 39 4.79 -0.10 -2.71
C ALA A 39 6.28 -0.38 -2.92
N LEU A 40 6.64 -1.15 -3.96
CA LEU A 40 8.04 -1.42 -4.31
C LEU A 40 8.77 -0.14 -4.74
N ALA A 41 8.17 0.66 -5.62
CA ALA A 41 8.75 1.92 -6.07
C ALA A 41 8.95 2.91 -4.91
N LEU A 42 7.94 3.05 -4.04
CA LEU A 42 8.02 3.86 -2.83
C LEU A 42 9.11 3.35 -1.89
N SER A 43 9.17 2.03 -1.67
CA SER A 43 10.21 1.39 -0.86
C SER A 43 11.63 1.67 -1.37
N LEU A 44 11.85 1.62 -2.68
CA LEU A 44 13.15 1.94 -3.28
C LEU A 44 13.49 3.43 -3.13
N GLY A 45 12.50 4.31 -3.21
CA GLY A 45 12.67 5.74 -2.92
C GLY A 45 13.12 6.00 -1.47
N PHE A 46 12.48 5.34 -0.50
CA PHE A 46 12.85 5.47 0.92
C PHE A 46 14.31 5.08 1.21
N LEU A 47 14.82 4.10 0.47
CA LEU A 47 16.19 3.63 0.61
C LEU A 47 17.23 4.68 0.20
N LYS A 48 16.88 5.50 -0.79
CA LYS A 48 17.76 6.54 -1.32
C LYS A 48 17.82 7.76 -0.38
N ASP A 49 16.71 8.08 0.27
CA ASP A 49 16.54 9.37 0.94
C ASP A 49 16.57 9.30 2.49
N PHE A 50 16.24 8.17 3.13
CA PHE A 50 15.99 8.15 4.58
C PHE A 50 16.85 7.18 5.42
N VAL A 51 17.42 6.11 4.85
CA VAL A 51 18.19 5.14 5.63
C VAL A 51 19.46 4.71 4.87
N PRO A 52 20.67 5.10 5.32
CA PRO A 52 21.89 4.49 4.82
C PRO A 52 21.83 2.99 5.16
N LEU A 53 21.73 2.11 4.16
CA LEU A 53 21.62 0.66 4.37
C LEU A 53 22.73 0.10 5.26
N THR A 54 23.88 0.77 5.28
CA THR A 54 25.03 0.42 6.11
C THR A 54 24.77 0.50 7.61
N ARG A 55 23.71 1.18 8.05
CA ARG A 55 23.29 1.28 9.46
C ARG A 55 21.90 0.74 9.74
N ALA A 56 21.17 0.27 8.72
CA ALA A 56 19.81 -0.21 8.89
C ALA A 56 19.79 -1.53 9.67
N ALA A 57 19.05 -1.60 10.77
CA ALA A 57 18.78 -2.86 11.44
C ALA A 57 17.84 -3.71 10.58
N HIS A 58 18.12 -5.01 10.50
CA HIS A 58 17.26 -5.99 9.85
C HIS A 58 16.96 -5.76 8.35
N ALA A 59 17.95 -5.31 7.57
CA ALA A 59 17.81 -5.12 6.11
C ALA A 59 17.28 -6.35 5.34
N TYR A 60 17.45 -7.56 5.88
CA TYR A 60 16.91 -8.79 5.30
C TYR A 60 15.37 -8.82 5.23
N LEU A 61 14.64 -8.12 6.12
CA LEU A 61 13.18 -7.97 6.03
C LEU A 61 12.79 -7.22 4.75
N LEU A 62 13.56 -6.18 4.41
CA LEU A 62 13.33 -5.35 3.24
C LEU A 62 13.64 -6.09 1.94
N TYR A 63 14.79 -6.76 1.87
CA TYR A 63 15.12 -7.58 0.71
C TYR A 63 14.13 -8.73 0.52
N GLY A 64 13.70 -9.36 1.62
CA GLY A 64 12.65 -10.38 1.60
C GLY A 64 11.35 -9.83 1.04
N SER A 65 10.91 -8.65 1.48
CA SER A 65 9.66 -8.06 0.97
C SER A 65 9.73 -7.72 -0.52
N TRP A 66 10.87 -7.26 -1.04
CA TRP A 66 11.03 -7.02 -2.48
C TRP A 66 10.92 -8.29 -3.30
N LEU A 67 11.57 -9.37 -2.85
CA LEU A 67 11.45 -10.67 -3.50
C LEU A 67 10.00 -11.16 -3.49
N LEU A 68 9.26 -10.93 -2.40
CA LEU A 68 7.85 -11.29 -2.32
C LEU A 68 6.97 -10.40 -3.20
N PHE A 69 7.23 -9.10 -3.33
CA PHE A 69 6.53 -8.23 -4.27
C PHE A 69 6.77 -8.66 -5.72
N ALA A 70 8.02 -8.97 -6.08
CA ALA A 70 8.36 -9.48 -7.41
C ALA A 70 7.71 -10.84 -7.67
N LEU A 71 7.73 -11.74 -6.68
CA LEU A 71 7.06 -13.04 -6.77
C LEU A 71 5.55 -12.88 -6.92
N CYS A 72 4.93 -11.98 -6.17
CA CYS A 72 3.51 -11.66 -6.28
C CYS A 72 3.15 -11.20 -7.70
N ILE A 73 3.88 -10.22 -8.24
CA ILE A 73 3.66 -9.70 -9.61
C ILE A 73 3.79 -10.81 -10.65
N THR A 74 4.85 -11.63 -10.55
CA THR A 74 5.08 -12.74 -11.50
C THR A 74 4.00 -13.82 -11.41
N LEU A 75 3.55 -14.18 -10.21
CA LEU A 75 2.43 -15.12 -10.01
C LEU A 75 1.11 -14.59 -10.58
N THR A 76 0.80 -13.31 -10.40
CA THR A 76 -0.41 -12.70 -10.99
C THR A 76 -0.37 -12.73 -12.51
N ILE A 77 0.77 -12.40 -13.13
CA ILE A 77 0.95 -12.49 -14.59
C ILE A 77 0.81 -13.94 -15.07
N ALA A 78 1.46 -14.88 -14.39
CA ALA A 78 1.40 -16.30 -14.75
C ALA A 78 -0.01 -16.87 -14.60
N SER A 79 -0.76 -16.45 -13.58
CA SER A 79 -2.17 -16.82 -13.39
C SER A 79 -3.03 -16.41 -14.59
N TYR A 80 -2.84 -15.19 -15.09
CA TYR A 80 -3.52 -14.70 -16.29
C TYR A 80 -3.21 -15.54 -17.54
N LEU A 81 -1.95 -15.90 -17.75
CA LEU A 81 -1.54 -16.77 -18.87
C LEU A 81 -2.17 -18.17 -18.75
N LEU A 82 -2.19 -18.74 -17.54
CA LEU A 82 -2.82 -20.03 -17.26
C LEU A 82 -4.34 -19.99 -17.47
N ALA A 83 -4.99 -18.88 -17.11
CA ALA A 83 -6.42 -18.68 -17.34
C ALA A 83 -6.76 -18.68 -18.84
N GLN A 84 -5.92 -18.02 -19.66
CA GLN A 84 -6.08 -18.07 -21.12
C GLN A 84 -5.90 -19.50 -21.67
N LEU A 85 -4.95 -20.26 -21.14
CA LEU A 85 -4.75 -21.65 -21.54
C LEU A 85 -5.92 -22.54 -21.10
N ALA A 86 -6.47 -22.31 -19.91
CA ALA A 86 -7.66 -22.99 -19.40
C ALA A 86 -8.88 -22.77 -20.30
N LEU A 87 -9.03 -21.55 -20.83
CA LEU A 87 -10.14 -21.20 -21.72
C LEU A 87 -9.98 -21.88 -23.08
N LYS A 88 -8.76 -21.93 -23.64
CA LYS A 88 -8.46 -22.69 -24.86
C LYS A 88 -8.76 -24.18 -24.68
N ARG A 89 -8.30 -24.77 -23.58
CA ARG A 89 -8.56 -26.17 -23.26
C ARG A 89 -10.05 -26.47 -23.09
N HIS A 90 -10.80 -25.55 -22.49
CA HIS A 90 -12.24 -25.68 -22.37
C HIS A 90 -12.93 -25.69 -23.73
N LEU A 91 -12.47 -24.85 -24.66
CA LEU A 91 -13.00 -24.79 -26.03
C LEU A 91 -12.71 -26.10 -26.81
N GLU A 92 -11.52 -26.67 -26.63
CA GLU A 92 -11.17 -27.99 -27.20
C GLU A 92 -12.08 -29.10 -26.67
N ILE A 93 -12.31 -29.13 -25.35
CA ILE A 93 -13.20 -30.12 -24.72
C ILE A 93 -14.64 -29.97 -25.25
N ALA A 94 -15.10 -28.73 -25.45
CA ALA A 94 -16.42 -28.46 -26.02
C ALA A 94 -16.52 -28.90 -27.50
N ASP A 95 -15.49 -28.64 -28.31
CA ASP A 95 -15.39 -29.10 -29.70
C ASP A 95 -15.47 -30.64 -29.77
N ASP A 96 -14.66 -31.33 -28.96
CA ASP A 96 -14.64 -32.80 -28.90
C ASP A 96 -16.01 -33.38 -28.47
N TYR A 97 -16.67 -32.75 -27.50
CA TYR A 97 -17.95 -33.22 -26.99
C TYR A 97 -19.12 -32.95 -27.94
N TYR A 98 -19.28 -31.71 -28.41
CA TYR A 98 -20.46 -31.30 -29.20
C TYR A 98 -20.32 -31.62 -30.69
N LEU A 99 -19.14 -31.39 -31.29
CA LEU A 99 -18.93 -31.55 -32.73
C LEU A 99 -18.43 -32.94 -33.08
N LYS A 100 -17.52 -33.51 -32.29
CA LYS A 100 -16.99 -34.87 -32.54
C LYS A 100 -17.79 -35.98 -31.84
N GLN A 101 -18.86 -35.62 -31.12
CA GLN A 101 -19.73 -36.56 -30.39
C GLN A 101 -18.96 -37.49 -29.44
N ASN A 102 -17.78 -37.06 -28.96
CA ASN A 102 -16.96 -37.85 -28.07
C ASN A 102 -17.43 -37.66 -26.62
N THR A 103 -18.27 -38.57 -26.14
CA THR A 103 -18.81 -38.54 -24.77
C THR A 103 -17.75 -38.68 -23.69
N SER A 104 -16.56 -39.19 -24.02
CA SER A 104 -15.43 -39.29 -23.07
C SER A 104 -14.76 -37.94 -22.78
N ALA A 105 -15.03 -36.91 -23.60
CA ALA A 105 -14.57 -35.55 -23.33
C ALA A 105 -15.34 -34.90 -22.17
N TRP A 106 -16.55 -35.40 -21.87
CA TRP A 106 -17.36 -34.93 -20.76
C TRP A 106 -16.70 -35.27 -19.42
N GLY A 107 -16.21 -34.25 -18.73
CA GLY A 107 -15.53 -34.38 -17.43
C GLY A 107 -14.00 -34.43 -17.51
N SER A 108 -13.39 -34.18 -18.67
CA SER A 108 -11.92 -34.07 -18.75
C SER A 108 -11.41 -32.93 -17.84
N PRO A 109 -10.38 -33.17 -17.01
CA PRO A 109 -9.90 -32.17 -16.07
C PRO A 109 -9.28 -30.97 -16.81
N ASN A 110 -9.60 -29.76 -16.33
CA ASN A 110 -8.97 -28.53 -16.80
C ASN A 110 -7.78 -28.18 -15.89
N THR A 111 -6.67 -28.91 -16.03
CA THR A 111 -5.45 -28.71 -15.21
C THR A 111 -4.98 -27.24 -15.19
N PRO A 112 -4.97 -26.50 -16.32
CA PRO A 112 -4.63 -25.08 -16.30
C PRO A 112 -5.54 -24.25 -15.38
N ALA A 113 -6.83 -24.57 -15.27
CA ALA A 113 -7.75 -23.86 -14.38
C ALA A 113 -7.42 -24.07 -12.89
N LEU A 114 -7.06 -25.29 -12.50
CA LEU A 114 -6.62 -25.59 -11.13
C LEU A 114 -5.34 -24.81 -10.79
N LEU A 115 -4.43 -24.71 -11.75
CA LEU A 115 -3.16 -24.01 -11.56
C LEU A 115 -3.34 -22.50 -11.42
N THR A 116 -4.27 -21.91 -12.18
CA THR A 116 -4.70 -20.50 -12.02
C THR A 116 -5.21 -20.22 -10.61
N GLU A 117 -6.05 -21.09 -10.05
CA GLU A 117 -6.60 -20.91 -8.70
C GLU A 117 -5.50 -20.91 -7.63
N ILE A 118 -4.54 -21.84 -7.74
CA ILE A 118 -3.37 -21.91 -6.84
C ILE A 118 -2.55 -20.63 -6.95
N PHE A 119 -2.30 -20.14 -8.17
CA PHE A 119 -1.46 -18.95 -8.39
C PHE A 119 -2.13 -17.68 -7.86
N ASN A 120 -3.46 -17.56 -7.96
CA ASN A 120 -4.22 -16.45 -7.38
C ASN A 120 -4.15 -16.43 -5.84
N TRP A 121 -4.29 -17.59 -5.19
CA TRP A 121 -4.14 -17.68 -3.75
C TRP A 121 -2.70 -17.40 -3.29
N ALA A 122 -1.72 -17.93 -4.03
CA ALA A 122 -0.31 -17.71 -3.75
C ALA A 122 0.09 -16.24 -3.92
N SER A 123 -0.38 -15.56 -4.98
CA SER A 123 -0.07 -14.15 -5.23
C SER A 123 -0.65 -13.24 -4.15
N GLY A 124 -1.90 -13.47 -3.74
CA GLY A 124 -2.53 -12.73 -2.64
C GLY A 124 -1.81 -12.93 -1.31
N SER A 125 -1.39 -14.16 -1.00
CA SER A 125 -0.63 -14.48 0.22
C SER A 125 0.74 -13.82 0.23
N ALA A 126 1.46 -13.89 -0.90
CA ALA A 126 2.76 -13.24 -1.07
C ALA A 126 2.65 -11.72 -0.93
N PHE A 127 1.60 -11.11 -1.49
CA PHE A 127 1.34 -9.68 -1.35
C PHE A 127 1.17 -9.25 0.11
N CYS A 128 0.28 -9.92 0.86
CA CYS A 128 0.03 -9.61 2.27
C CYS A 128 1.31 -9.73 3.11
N LEU A 129 2.09 -10.78 2.88
CA LEU A 129 3.36 -10.98 3.59
C LEU A 129 4.41 -9.93 3.20
N ALA A 130 4.50 -9.54 1.94
CA ALA A 130 5.39 -8.47 1.49
C ALA A 130 5.07 -7.12 2.16
N VAL A 131 3.79 -6.76 2.22
CA VAL A 131 3.31 -5.55 2.89
C VAL A 131 3.68 -5.58 4.38
N PHE A 132 3.38 -6.70 5.06
CA PHE A 132 3.71 -6.87 6.47
C PHE A 132 5.20 -6.69 6.76
N LEU A 133 6.08 -7.35 5.99
CA LEU A 133 7.52 -7.25 6.16
C LEU A 133 8.03 -5.83 5.92
N THR A 134 7.52 -5.15 4.90
CA THR A 134 7.90 -3.77 4.59
C THR A 134 7.48 -2.81 5.70
N THR A 135 6.24 -2.93 6.20
CA THR A 135 5.75 -2.12 7.32
C THR A 135 6.55 -2.38 8.59
N ALA A 136 6.85 -3.65 8.91
CA ALA A 136 7.65 -4.01 10.07
C ALA A 136 9.07 -3.41 9.98
N PHE A 137 9.72 -3.51 8.82
CA PHE A 137 11.04 -2.93 8.59
C PHE A 137 11.03 -1.41 8.82
N ILE A 138 10.07 -0.70 8.23
CA ILE A 138 9.93 0.75 8.39
C ILE A 138 9.70 1.11 9.87
N ALA A 139 8.82 0.40 10.57
CA ALA A 139 8.50 0.67 11.97
C ALA A 139 9.72 0.48 12.90
N ILE A 140 10.50 -0.59 12.70
CA ILE A 140 11.70 -0.86 13.50
C ILE A 140 12.74 0.25 13.27
N ASN A 141 13.03 0.57 12.01
CA ASN A 141 14.06 1.56 11.67
C ASN A 141 13.64 2.99 12.04
N ALA A 142 12.35 3.32 11.99
CA ALA A 142 11.83 4.61 12.47
C ALA A 142 11.92 4.76 14.00
N LYS A 143 11.72 3.66 14.75
CA LYS A 143 11.85 3.66 16.22
C LYS A 143 13.31 3.86 16.66
N GLU A 144 14.26 3.24 15.97
CA GLU A 144 15.69 3.42 16.25
C GLU A 144 16.18 4.83 15.92
N ALA A 145 15.69 5.42 14.82
CA ALA A 145 15.94 6.81 14.49
C ALA A 145 15.44 7.74 15.61
N SER A 146 14.19 7.59 16.06
CA SER A 146 13.61 8.43 17.14
C SER A 146 14.26 8.23 18.51
N MET A 147 14.74 7.02 18.85
CA MET A 147 15.51 6.80 20.09
C MET A 147 16.91 7.43 20.06
N SER A 148 17.56 7.50 18.90
CA SER A 148 18.86 8.16 18.77
C SER A 148 18.76 9.68 18.98
N PHE A 149 17.68 10.32 18.52
CA PHE A 149 17.46 11.76 18.75
C PHE A 149 17.24 12.14 20.23
N ASN A 150 16.82 11.21 21.08
CA ASN A 150 16.50 11.50 22.48
C ASN A 150 17.71 11.32 23.43
N LYS A 151 18.83 10.75 22.95
CA LYS A 151 20.02 10.49 23.77
C LYS A 151 21.03 11.66 23.83
N ASP A 152 20.91 12.65 22.95
CA ASP A 152 21.92 13.71 22.77
C ASP A 152 21.41 15.15 23.04
N ASP A 153 20.39 15.35 23.86
CA ASP A 153 19.83 16.71 24.14
C ASP A 153 20.65 17.47 25.23
N LYS A 154 21.94 17.73 24.95
CA LYS A 154 22.75 18.78 25.60
C LYS A 154 23.50 19.67 24.59
N GLY A 155 22.95 19.87 23.40
CA GLY A 155 23.51 20.74 22.36
C GLY A 155 22.55 21.86 21.92
N PRO A 156 23.03 23.05 21.54
CA PRO A 156 22.19 24.13 21.02
C PRO A 156 21.49 23.71 19.71
N ARG A 157 20.16 23.85 19.66
CA ARG A 157 19.33 23.45 18.51
C ARG A 157 19.53 24.42 17.33
N PRO A 158 19.81 23.95 16.10
CA PRO A 158 19.77 24.80 14.92
C PRO A 158 18.32 25.06 14.51
N ASN A 159 17.97 26.33 14.28
CA ASN A 159 16.67 26.74 13.76
C ASN A 159 16.54 26.31 12.29
N VAL A 160 15.87 25.18 12.04
CA VAL A 160 15.49 24.76 10.69
C VAL A 160 14.28 25.56 10.24
N LYS A 161 14.51 26.53 9.34
CA LYS A 161 13.45 27.19 8.58
C LYS A 161 13.04 26.25 7.44
N ILE A 162 11.86 25.65 7.52
CA ILE A 162 11.28 24.89 6.43
C ILE A 162 10.82 25.89 5.36
N ILE A 163 11.48 25.90 4.20
CA ILE A 163 10.99 26.59 3.00
C ILE A 163 10.02 25.61 2.33
N ILE A 164 8.72 25.86 2.46
CA ILE A 164 7.69 25.12 1.74
C ILE A 164 7.58 25.75 0.34
N ASP A 165 7.83 24.94 -0.69
CA ASP A 165 7.66 25.31 -2.10
C ASP A 165 6.16 25.51 -2.42
N ASP A 166 5.82 26.68 -2.97
CA ASP A 166 4.45 27.19 -3.14
C ASP A 166 3.63 26.48 -4.25
N GLY A 167 4.20 25.47 -4.92
CA GLY A 167 3.60 24.82 -6.09
C GLY A 167 2.33 24.00 -5.82
N VAL A 168 2.07 23.57 -4.59
CA VAL A 168 0.99 22.60 -4.27
C VAL A 168 -0.31 23.26 -3.79
N ARG A 169 -0.33 24.57 -3.52
CA ARG A 169 -1.49 25.24 -2.89
C ARG A 169 -2.56 25.78 -3.85
N LYS A 170 -2.40 25.67 -5.17
CA LYS A 170 -3.33 26.30 -6.14
C LYS A 170 -4.60 25.52 -6.50
N ALA A 171 -4.96 24.44 -5.79
CA ALA A 171 -6.14 23.62 -6.15
C ALA A 171 -7.30 23.60 -5.13
N ALA A 172 -7.29 24.43 -4.08
CA ALA A 172 -8.44 24.55 -3.17
C ALA A 172 -8.76 26.03 -2.93
N GLY A 173 -9.57 26.60 -3.81
CA GLY A 173 -10.12 27.94 -3.66
C GLY A 173 -11.13 28.00 -2.52
N VAL A 174 -10.78 28.71 -1.46
CA VAL A 174 -11.73 29.45 -0.63
C VAL A 174 -11.12 30.83 -0.37
N PRO A 175 -11.77 31.93 -0.78
CA PRO A 175 -11.23 33.27 -0.55
C PRO A 175 -11.19 33.57 0.96
N PRO A 176 -10.12 34.19 1.48
CA PRO A 176 -10.08 34.61 2.87
C PRO A 176 -11.09 35.75 3.11
N MET A 177 -11.82 35.67 4.22
CA MET A 177 -12.79 36.69 4.61
C MET A 177 -12.10 37.99 5.00
N THR A 178 -12.50 39.10 4.37
CA THR A 178 -12.00 40.44 4.66
C THR A 178 -12.37 40.86 6.07
N ARG A 179 -11.37 41.22 6.90
CA ARG A 179 -11.60 41.82 8.21
C ARG A 179 -12.20 43.22 8.05
N ILE A 180 -13.25 43.51 8.83
CA ILE A 180 -13.82 44.85 8.95
C ILE A 180 -12.81 45.73 9.71
N PRO A 181 -12.46 46.93 9.22
CA PRO A 181 -11.59 47.86 9.95
C PRO A 181 -12.21 48.23 11.30
N GLY A 182 -11.50 48.00 12.41
CA GLY A 182 -11.89 48.48 13.75
C GLY A 182 -12.02 47.42 14.85
N ALA A 183 -11.79 46.13 14.58
CA ALA A 183 -11.77 45.13 15.65
C ALA A 183 -10.43 45.13 16.40
N THR A 184 -10.40 45.74 17.59
CA THR A 184 -9.27 45.69 18.52
C THR A 184 -9.05 44.26 19.01
N PRO A 185 -7.81 43.74 19.05
CA PRO A 185 -7.54 42.44 19.65
C PRO A 185 -7.89 42.47 21.16
N PRO A 186 -8.30 41.34 21.76
CA PRO A 186 -8.44 41.24 23.20
C PRO A 186 -7.10 41.53 23.86
N ILE A 187 -7.10 42.38 24.88
CA ILE A 187 -5.93 42.66 25.73
C ILE A 187 -5.53 41.35 26.39
N VAL A 188 -4.40 40.78 25.97
CA VAL A 188 -3.75 39.68 26.69
C VAL A 188 -3.01 40.32 27.87
N PRO A 189 -3.24 39.89 29.13
CA PRO A 189 -2.52 40.44 30.28
C PRO A 189 -1.02 40.12 30.15
N SER A 190 -0.18 41.15 30.19
CA SER A 190 1.27 41.03 30.30
C SER A 190 1.64 40.32 31.61
N LYS A 191 2.38 39.21 31.48
CA LYS A 191 2.89 38.42 32.60
C LYS A 191 3.89 39.27 33.41
N PRO A 192 3.90 39.24 34.76
CA PRO A 192 4.79 40.05 35.58
C PRO A 192 6.28 39.70 35.36
N GLU A 193 7.13 40.72 35.24
CA GLU A 193 8.58 40.60 35.24
C GLU A 193 9.06 39.98 36.57
N THR A 194 9.89 38.94 36.47
CA THR A 194 10.55 38.33 37.64
C THR A 194 11.78 39.18 38.01
N PRO A 195 11.96 39.58 39.28
CA PRO A 195 13.08 40.43 39.70
C PRO A 195 14.45 39.78 39.47
N ALA A 196 15.40 40.61 39.04
CA ALA A 196 16.80 40.25 38.85
C ALA A 196 17.46 39.73 40.14
N GLN A 197 18.17 38.61 40.02
CA GLN A 197 18.95 37.99 41.09
C GLN A 197 20.27 38.76 41.29
N PRO A 198 20.68 39.12 42.53
CA PRO A 198 21.89 39.91 42.75
C PRO A 198 23.16 39.06 42.60
N THR A 199 24.17 39.67 41.98
CA THR A 199 25.53 39.16 41.75
C THR A 199 26.25 38.79 43.06
N PRO A 200 27.01 37.68 43.14
CA PRO A 200 27.81 37.36 44.32
C PRO A 200 29.04 38.28 44.42
N GLU A 201 29.17 38.94 45.56
CA GLU A 201 30.29 39.79 45.95
C GLU A 201 31.57 38.96 46.17
N LYS A 202 32.69 39.42 45.59
CA LYS A 202 34.01 38.78 45.69
C LYS A 202 34.69 39.22 47.00
N PRO A 203 35.31 38.32 47.79
CA PRO A 203 35.91 38.73 49.05
C PRO A 203 37.18 39.56 48.81
N ARG A 204 37.25 40.72 49.47
CA ARG A 204 38.43 41.58 49.58
C ARG A 204 39.47 40.87 50.46
N LYS A 205 40.70 40.77 49.97
CA LYS A 205 41.88 40.44 50.78
C LYS A 205 42.38 41.72 51.45
N ASP A 206 42.83 41.51 52.69
CA ASP A 206 43.58 42.39 53.60
C ASP A 206 42.77 43.39 54.43
#